data_AF-A0A6U7L7J5-F1
#
_entry.id   AF-A0A6U7L7J5-F1
#
_cell.length_a   1.000
_cell.length_b   1.000
_cell.length_c   1.000
_cell.angle_alpha   90.00
_cell.angle_beta   90.00
_cell.angle_gamma   90.00
#
_symmetry.space_group_name_H-M   'P 1'
#
loop_
_entity.id
_entity.type
_entity.pdbx_description
1 polymer ?
#
loop_
_entity_poly.entity_id
_entity_poly.type
_entity_poly.pdbx_seq_one_letter_code
_entity_poly.pdbx_strand_id
1 'polypeptide(L)'
;MNAHGSRLWLAKAAVPIPLFLRYGFNPGSTLLLHASANTAARATVTTTLAAASGGVLGLFIKYYLPAKLGGSHVYDIGHTCNSLLGGLVGITAGCATVRPWAALIIGFVAAWVYHAASCLMRKLKIDDPLDAFAVHGACGVWGMIAVGLFTAKEYSYSAKIPDAGIFMEGTRGELFGNQIVGVLMILLWVVIMSILLFGALRMAGIFRVPVEDEESGLDISKHGGSAYASDVDAPNHKVATASTSSSIA
;
A
#
# COMPACT_ATOMS: atom_id res chain seq x y z
N MET A 1 8.93 13.02 -25.04
CA MET A 1 7.51 13.25 -24.64
C MET A 1 6.64 11.98 -24.59
N ASN A 2 7.20 10.75 -24.49
CA ASN A 2 6.41 9.49 -24.47
C ASN A 2 6.45 8.69 -23.14
N ALA A 3 7.01 9.23 -22.05
CA ALA A 3 7.10 8.52 -20.76
C ALA A 3 5.75 8.30 -20.04
N HIS A 4 4.66 8.93 -20.51
CA HIS A 4 3.31 8.73 -19.96
C HIS A 4 2.65 7.42 -20.43
N GLY A 5 3.00 6.92 -21.63
CA GLY A 5 2.42 5.68 -22.17
C GLY A 5 2.90 4.43 -21.44
N SER A 6 4.19 4.35 -21.10
CA SER A 6 4.82 3.20 -20.44
C SER A 6 4.30 2.99 -19.01
N ARG A 7 4.08 4.09 -18.28
CA ARG A 7 3.52 4.06 -16.91
C ARG A 7 2.06 3.63 -16.87
N LEU A 8 1.29 3.93 -17.92
CA LEU A 8 -0.12 3.58 -17.99
C LEU A 8 -0.34 2.07 -18.10
N TRP A 9 0.53 1.34 -18.81
CA TRP A 9 0.47 -0.12 -18.89
C TRP A 9 0.79 -0.80 -17.56
N LEU A 10 1.81 -0.32 -16.84
CA LEU A 10 2.10 -0.78 -15.49
C LEU A 10 0.95 -0.47 -14.53
N ALA A 11 0.34 0.72 -14.61
CA ALA A 11 -0.85 1.05 -13.83
C ALA A 11 -2.06 0.14 -14.15
N LYS A 12 -2.25 -0.25 -15.42
CA LYS A 12 -3.28 -1.22 -15.83
C LYS A 12 -3.05 -2.63 -15.26
N ALA A 13 -1.79 -3.05 -15.05
CA ALA A 13 -1.45 -4.33 -14.42
C ALA A 13 -1.37 -4.26 -12.88
N ALA A 14 -1.07 -3.07 -12.33
CA ALA A 14 -0.85 -2.83 -10.90
C ALA A 14 -2.11 -2.93 -10.03
N VAL A 15 -3.30 -2.99 -10.63
CA VAL A 15 -4.57 -3.20 -9.92
C VAL A 15 -5.06 -4.65 -9.98
N PRO A 16 -5.20 -5.29 -11.16
CA PRO A 16 -5.76 -6.64 -11.23
C PRO A 16 -4.88 -7.68 -10.52
N ILE A 17 -3.56 -7.55 -10.54
CA ILE A 17 -2.66 -8.51 -9.90
C ILE A 17 -2.74 -8.42 -8.36
N PRO A 18 -2.58 -7.25 -7.71
CA PRO A 18 -2.74 -7.16 -6.25
C PRO A 18 -4.17 -7.46 -5.77
N LEU A 19 -5.19 -7.12 -6.57
CA LEU A 19 -6.57 -7.47 -6.27
C LEU A 19 -6.76 -9.00 -6.28
N PHE A 20 -6.22 -9.69 -7.30
CA PHE A 20 -6.26 -11.15 -7.36
C PHE A 20 -5.52 -11.80 -6.20
N LEU A 21 -4.30 -11.32 -5.89
CA LEU A 21 -3.52 -11.80 -4.75
C LEU A 21 -4.25 -11.59 -3.42
N ARG A 22 -5.08 -10.54 -3.29
CA ARG A 22 -5.84 -10.30 -2.06
C ARG A 22 -6.96 -11.31 -1.82
N TYR A 23 -7.50 -11.95 -2.86
CA TYR A 23 -8.42 -13.07 -2.70
C TYR A 23 -7.74 -14.34 -2.18
N GLY A 24 -6.43 -14.47 -2.34
CA GLY A 24 -5.63 -15.47 -1.61
C GLY A 24 -5.34 -15.03 -0.17
N PHE A 25 -5.00 -13.75 0.02
CA PHE A 25 -4.57 -13.23 1.32
C PHE A 25 -5.70 -13.17 2.37
N ASN A 26 -6.80 -12.47 2.07
CA ASN A 26 -7.86 -12.22 3.06
C ASN A 26 -8.71 -13.48 3.33
N PRO A 27 -9.35 -14.10 2.32
CA PRO A 27 -10.10 -15.34 2.50
C PRO A 27 -9.20 -16.50 2.95
N GLY A 28 -7.97 -16.60 2.42
CA GLY A 28 -7.04 -17.67 2.80
C GLY A 28 -6.55 -17.56 4.25
N SER A 29 -6.64 -16.38 4.88
CA SER A 29 -6.34 -16.20 6.31
C SER A 29 -7.33 -16.93 7.23
N THR A 30 -8.42 -17.51 6.72
CA THR A 30 -9.28 -18.41 7.52
C THR A 30 -8.65 -19.78 7.77
N LEU A 31 -7.55 -20.13 7.08
CA LEU A 31 -6.73 -21.34 7.20
C LEU A 31 -7.44 -22.68 6.92
N LEU A 32 -8.77 -22.74 7.03
CA LEU A 32 -9.61 -23.91 6.79
C LEU A 32 -10.92 -23.47 6.12
N LEU A 33 -11.31 -24.11 5.02
CA LEU A 33 -12.57 -23.81 4.32
C LEU A 33 -13.74 -24.67 4.82
N HIS A 34 -13.48 -25.93 5.18
CA HIS A 34 -14.53 -26.89 5.52
C HIS A 34 -15.41 -26.44 6.71
N ALA A 35 -14.83 -25.77 7.71
CA ALA A 35 -15.56 -25.27 8.88
C ALA A 35 -15.80 -23.75 8.87
N SER A 36 -15.14 -23.00 7.96
CA SER A 36 -15.14 -21.53 7.97
C SER A 36 -15.54 -20.90 6.63
N ALA A 37 -16.23 -21.64 5.76
CA ALA A 37 -16.65 -21.18 4.43
C ALA A 37 -17.39 -19.84 4.46
N ASN A 38 -18.31 -19.64 5.41
CA ASN A 38 -19.04 -18.38 5.58
C ASN A 38 -18.13 -17.20 5.95
N THR A 39 -17.09 -17.45 6.75
CA THR A 39 -16.10 -16.43 7.13
C THR A 39 -15.20 -16.09 5.95
N ALA A 40 -14.77 -17.09 5.17
CA ALA A 40 -13.98 -16.89 3.96
C ALA A 40 -14.78 -16.10 2.90
N ALA A 41 -16.05 -16.47 2.68
CA ALA A 41 -16.95 -15.76 1.77
C ALA A 41 -17.17 -14.31 2.20
N ARG A 42 -17.37 -14.05 3.50
CA ARG A 42 -17.47 -12.69 4.02
C ARG A 42 -16.18 -11.90 3.80
N ALA A 43 -15.02 -12.50 4.07
CA ALA A 43 -13.72 -11.87 3.82
C ALA A 43 -13.52 -11.53 2.34
N THR A 44 -13.96 -12.38 1.41
CA THR A 44 -13.94 -12.09 -0.03
C THR A 44 -14.80 -10.86 -0.34
N VAL A 45 -16.05 -10.84 0.11
CA VAL A 45 -17.01 -9.77 -0.20
C VAL A 45 -16.56 -8.43 0.40
N THR A 46 -16.15 -8.40 1.67
CA THR A 46 -15.68 -7.16 2.32
C THR A 46 -14.43 -6.63 1.64
N THR A 47 -13.53 -7.52 1.19
CA THR A 47 -12.33 -7.14 0.44
C THR A 47 -12.68 -6.42 -0.85
N THR A 48 -13.58 -6.98 -1.67
CA THR A 48 -14.00 -6.36 -2.94
C THR A 48 -14.69 -5.01 -2.71
N LEU A 49 -15.58 -4.93 -1.71
CA LEU A 49 -16.33 -3.70 -1.41
C LEU A 49 -15.40 -2.57 -0.94
N ALA A 50 -14.44 -2.87 -0.07
CA ALA A 50 -13.47 -1.88 0.39
C ALA A 50 -12.54 -1.39 -0.73
N ALA A 51 -12.10 -2.30 -1.60
CA ALA A 51 -11.30 -1.95 -2.78
C ALA A 51 -12.06 -1.01 -3.73
N ALA A 52 -13.31 -1.39 -4.05
CA ALA A 52 -14.16 -0.63 -4.96
C ALA A 52 -14.47 0.77 -4.41
N SER A 53 -14.88 0.87 -3.14
CA SER A 53 -15.19 2.15 -2.50
C SER A 53 -13.96 3.07 -2.41
N GLY A 54 -12.79 2.53 -2.05
CA GLY A 54 -11.54 3.28 -2.02
C GLY A 54 -11.09 3.76 -3.40
N GLY A 55 -11.20 2.90 -4.41
CA GLY A 55 -10.87 3.26 -5.80
C GLY A 55 -11.80 4.33 -6.38
N VAL A 56 -13.12 4.18 -6.22
CA VAL A 56 -14.12 5.15 -6.71
C VAL A 56 -13.89 6.51 -6.08
N LEU A 57 -13.69 6.58 -4.76
CA LEU A 57 -13.41 7.85 -4.11
C LEU A 57 -12.05 8.42 -4.54
N GLY A 58 -11.01 7.59 -4.67
CA GLY A 58 -9.68 7.99 -5.12
C GLY A 58 -9.68 8.70 -6.47
N LEU A 59 -10.57 8.28 -7.38
CA LEU A 59 -10.79 8.91 -8.69
C LEU A 59 -11.30 10.34 -8.55
N PHE A 60 -12.22 10.56 -7.60
CA PHE A 60 -12.88 11.85 -7.40
C PHE A 60 -12.10 12.81 -6.52
N ILE A 61 -11.30 12.31 -5.56
CA ILE A 61 -10.49 13.15 -4.65
C ILE A 61 -9.63 14.12 -5.44
N LYS A 62 -8.80 13.63 -6.37
CA LYS A 62 -7.87 14.47 -7.15
C LYS A 62 -8.57 15.45 -8.09
N TYR A 63 -9.74 15.07 -8.59
CA TYR A 63 -10.50 15.89 -9.52
C TYR A 63 -11.22 17.06 -8.82
N TYR A 64 -11.83 16.82 -7.66
CA TYR A 64 -12.64 17.83 -6.98
C TYR A 64 -11.90 18.65 -5.92
N LEU A 65 -10.79 18.14 -5.35
CA LEU A 65 -10.05 18.92 -4.36
C LEU A 65 -9.32 20.11 -5.01
N PRO A 66 -9.20 21.24 -4.30
CA PRO A 66 -8.37 22.34 -4.73
C PRO A 66 -6.88 21.97 -4.70
N ALA A 67 -6.07 22.64 -5.53
CA ALA A 67 -4.64 22.43 -5.60
C ALA A 67 -3.92 22.58 -4.24
N LYS A 68 -4.41 23.47 -3.36
CA LYS A 68 -3.88 23.66 -2.00
C LYS A 68 -3.97 22.39 -1.12
N LEU A 69 -4.96 21.54 -1.39
CA LEU A 69 -5.16 20.27 -0.70
C LEU A 69 -4.57 19.08 -1.48
N GLY A 70 -3.82 19.35 -2.55
CA GLY A 70 -3.20 18.30 -3.37
C GLY A 70 -4.07 17.75 -4.49
N GLY A 71 -5.20 18.41 -4.79
CA GLY A 71 -5.98 18.14 -5.99
C GLY A 71 -5.30 18.65 -7.26
N SER A 72 -5.61 18.03 -8.39
CA SER A 72 -5.02 18.35 -9.69
C SER A 72 -6.05 18.69 -10.77
N HIS A 73 -7.35 18.57 -10.47
CA HIS A 73 -8.44 18.70 -11.44
C HIS A 73 -8.31 17.80 -12.68
N VAL A 74 -7.54 16.72 -12.55
CA VAL A 74 -7.32 15.69 -13.57
C VAL A 74 -7.53 14.33 -12.92
N TYR A 75 -8.10 13.39 -13.67
CA TYR A 75 -8.23 12.00 -13.24
C TYR A 75 -6.85 11.33 -13.21
N ASP A 76 -6.27 11.25 -12.02
CA ASP A 76 -4.98 10.59 -11.78
C ASP A 76 -5.20 9.09 -11.53
N ILE A 77 -4.84 8.28 -12.53
CA ILE A 77 -4.99 6.83 -12.48
C ILE A 77 -4.06 6.23 -11.42
N GLY A 78 -2.84 6.75 -11.24
CA GLY A 78 -1.90 6.26 -10.23
C GLY A 78 -2.45 6.46 -8.82
N HIS A 79 -2.98 7.66 -8.55
CA HIS A 79 -3.64 7.96 -7.28
C HIS A 79 -4.88 7.09 -7.04
N THR A 80 -5.66 6.83 -8.09
CA THR A 80 -6.84 5.94 -8.03
C THR A 80 -6.44 4.51 -7.68
N CYS A 81 -5.38 3.99 -8.31
CA CYS A 81 -4.83 2.66 -8.02
C CYS A 81 -4.33 2.58 -6.58
N ASN A 82 -3.56 3.57 -6.12
CA ASN A 82 -3.08 3.62 -4.73
C ASN A 82 -4.21 3.77 -3.70
N SER A 83 -5.29 4.48 -4.05
CA SER A 83 -6.49 4.56 -3.19
C SER A 83 -7.24 3.24 -3.09
N LEU A 84 -7.32 2.49 -4.19
CA LEU A 84 -7.85 1.11 -4.20
C LEU A 84 -6.98 0.19 -3.34
N LEU A 85 -5.66 0.26 -3.48
CA LEU A 85 -4.71 -0.46 -2.63
C LEU A 85 -4.87 -0.06 -1.16
N GLY A 86 -5.05 1.22 -0.87
CA GLY A 86 -5.34 1.72 0.48
C GLY A 86 -6.61 1.12 1.07
N GLY A 87 -7.67 0.97 0.26
CA GLY A 87 -8.90 0.26 0.64
C GLY A 87 -8.67 -1.23 0.95
N LEU A 88 -7.89 -1.92 0.11
CA LEU A 88 -7.49 -3.32 0.34
C LEU A 88 -6.65 -3.48 1.61
N VAL A 89 -5.74 -2.53 1.88
CA VAL A 89 -4.95 -2.51 3.12
C VAL A 89 -5.85 -2.23 4.32
N GLY A 90 -6.70 -1.21 4.27
CA GLY A 90 -7.59 -0.83 5.36
C GLY A 90 -8.54 -1.95 5.80
N ILE A 91 -9.05 -2.76 4.87
CA ILE A 91 -9.95 -3.87 5.24
C ILE A 91 -9.21 -5.11 5.75
N THR A 92 -7.88 -5.19 5.59
CA THR A 92 -7.07 -6.36 5.94
C THR A 92 -7.38 -6.93 7.31
N ALA A 93 -7.29 -6.10 8.34
CA ALA A 93 -7.40 -6.52 9.74
C ALA A 93 -8.84 -6.95 10.09
N GLY A 94 -9.83 -6.37 9.40
CA GLY A 94 -11.25 -6.56 9.70
C GLY A 94 -12.03 -7.39 8.69
N CYS A 95 -11.41 -7.90 7.63
CA CYS A 95 -12.11 -8.49 6.48
C CYS A 95 -13.09 -9.60 6.89
N ALA A 96 -12.74 -10.39 7.90
CA ALA A 96 -13.57 -11.46 8.42
C ALA A 96 -14.50 -11.04 9.58
N THR A 97 -14.30 -9.87 10.19
CA THR A 97 -15.00 -9.47 11.43
C THR A 97 -16.03 -8.36 11.24
N VAL A 98 -16.00 -7.66 10.10
CA VAL A 98 -16.93 -6.56 9.81
C VAL A 98 -18.06 -7.00 8.87
N ARG A 99 -19.19 -6.27 8.92
CA ARG A 99 -20.30 -6.47 7.98
C ARG A 99 -20.01 -5.80 6.63
N PRO A 100 -20.60 -6.28 5.51
CA PRO A 100 -20.33 -5.73 4.17
C PRO A 100 -20.54 -4.22 4.02
N TRP A 101 -21.56 -3.65 4.67
CA TRP A 101 -21.80 -2.20 4.63
C TRP A 101 -20.66 -1.39 5.27
N ALA A 102 -20.05 -1.91 6.35
CA ALA A 102 -18.95 -1.26 7.02
C ALA A 102 -17.68 -1.29 6.16
N ALA A 103 -17.49 -2.34 5.35
CA ALA A 103 -16.35 -2.44 4.43
C ALA A 103 -16.32 -1.30 3.39
N LEU A 104 -17.49 -0.84 2.92
CA LEU A 104 -17.60 0.33 2.04
C LEU A 104 -17.10 1.60 2.72
N ILE A 105 -17.46 1.81 3.99
CA ILE A 105 -17.04 2.97 4.78
C ILE A 105 -15.53 2.90 5.04
N ILE A 106 -15.01 1.72 5.38
CA ILE A 106 -13.59 1.51 5.65
C ILE A 106 -12.76 1.84 4.40
N GLY A 107 -13.17 1.36 3.23
CA GLY A 107 -12.49 1.66 1.96
C GLY A 107 -12.58 3.14 1.59
N PHE A 108 -13.74 3.76 1.79
CA PHE A 108 -13.92 5.20 1.55
C PHE A 108 -12.99 6.04 2.44
N VAL A 109 -12.96 5.78 3.75
CA VAL A 109 -12.07 6.52 4.66
C VAL A 109 -10.60 6.21 4.37
N ALA A 110 -10.26 4.99 3.97
CA ALA A 110 -8.89 4.63 3.61
C ALA A 110 -8.35 5.47 2.43
N ALA A 111 -9.19 5.82 1.44
CA ALA A 111 -8.78 6.69 0.34
C ALA A 111 -8.42 8.12 0.83
N TRP A 112 -9.16 8.65 1.80
CA TRP A 112 -8.82 9.93 2.44
C TRP A 112 -7.54 9.84 3.27
N VAL A 113 -7.37 8.77 4.04
CA VAL A 113 -6.17 8.53 4.85
C VAL A 113 -4.94 8.43 3.96
N TYR A 114 -5.02 7.65 2.87
CA TYR A 114 -3.96 7.57 1.85
C TYR A 114 -3.64 8.96 1.29
N HIS A 115 -4.64 9.70 0.83
CA HIS A 115 -4.44 11.01 0.22
C HIS A 115 -3.77 11.99 1.19
N ALA A 116 -4.26 12.05 2.43
CA ALA A 116 -3.72 12.90 3.47
C ALA A 116 -2.27 12.52 3.83
N ALA A 117 -1.98 11.23 3.95
CA ALA A 117 -0.64 10.72 4.23
C ALA A 117 0.34 11.04 3.07
N SER A 118 -0.04 10.80 1.82
CA SER A 118 0.81 11.14 0.66
C SER A 118 1.06 12.65 0.56
N CYS A 119 0.06 13.49 0.82
CA CYS A 119 0.24 14.95 0.93
C CYS A 119 1.18 15.33 2.08
N LEU A 120 1.07 14.67 3.23
CA LEU A 120 1.92 14.91 4.40
C LEU A 120 3.38 14.54 4.14
N MET A 121 3.64 13.37 3.55
CA MET A 121 5.01 12.92 3.22
C MET A 121 5.71 13.90 2.27
N ARG A 122 5.00 14.37 1.25
CA ARG A 122 5.50 15.42 0.32
C ARG A 122 5.76 16.74 1.04
N LYS A 123 4.89 17.15 1.98
CA LYS A 123 5.08 18.37 2.78
C LYS A 123 6.29 18.27 3.72
N LEU A 124 6.54 17.09 4.27
CA LEU A 124 7.70 16.80 5.13
C LEU A 124 8.99 16.58 4.33
N LYS A 125 8.92 16.61 2.98
CA LYS A 125 10.05 16.32 2.07
C LYS A 125 10.68 14.95 2.33
N ILE A 126 9.86 13.98 2.72
CA ILE A 126 10.27 12.59 2.83
C ILE A 126 10.04 11.95 1.47
N ASP A 127 11.12 11.43 0.87
CA ASP A 127 11.08 10.80 -0.44
C ASP A 127 10.58 9.34 -0.33
N ASP A 128 9.28 9.16 -0.54
CA ASP A 128 8.62 7.86 -0.64
C ASP A 128 8.13 7.67 -2.09
N PRO A 129 8.98 7.12 -2.99
CA PRO A 129 8.72 7.15 -4.43
C PRO A 129 7.51 6.30 -4.86
N LEU A 130 7.06 5.37 -4.00
CA LEU A 130 5.94 4.47 -4.27
C LEU A 130 4.71 4.77 -3.42
N ASP A 131 4.72 5.82 -2.59
CA ASP A 131 3.71 6.06 -1.54
C ASP A 131 3.55 4.82 -0.61
N ALA A 132 4.60 4.03 -0.39
CA ALA A 132 4.53 2.79 0.37
C ALA A 132 4.08 3.01 1.81
N PHE A 133 4.55 4.08 2.46
CA PHE A 133 4.11 4.44 3.81
C PHE A 133 2.66 4.91 3.82
N ALA A 134 2.24 5.72 2.84
CA ALA A 134 0.87 6.22 2.76
C ALA A 134 -0.14 5.09 2.54
N VAL A 135 0.18 4.13 1.65
CA VAL A 135 -0.70 2.99 1.34
C VAL A 135 -0.67 1.93 2.43
N HIS A 136 0.51 1.52 2.92
CA HIS A 136 0.60 0.40 3.87
C HIS A 136 0.65 0.84 5.33
N GLY A 137 1.46 1.85 5.64
CA GLY A 137 1.59 2.38 7.00
C GLY A 137 0.32 3.07 7.47
N ALA A 138 -0.07 4.17 6.81
CA ALA A 138 -1.20 4.98 7.24
C ALA A 138 -2.55 4.24 7.08
N CYS A 139 -2.83 3.62 5.92
CA CYS A 139 -4.07 2.85 5.78
C CYS A 139 -4.08 1.57 6.61
N GLY A 140 -2.92 0.98 6.94
CA GLY A 140 -2.83 -0.15 7.86
C GLY A 140 -3.21 0.25 9.29
N VAL A 141 -2.71 1.39 9.76
CA VAL A 141 -3.13 1.99 11.05
C VAL A 141 -4.63 2.25 11.05
N TRP A 142 -5.16 2.86 9.99
CA TRP A 142 -6.61 3.05 9.83
C TRP A 142 -7.37 1.72 9.88
N GLY A 143 -6.88 0.68 9.22
CA GLY A 143 -7.52 -0.64 9.21
C GLY A 143 -7.62 -1.26 10.60
N MET A 144 -6.57 -1.18 11.41
CA MET A 144 -6.59 -1.64 12.80
C MET A 144 -7.57 -0.84 13.66
N ILE A 145 -7.60 0.48 13.50
CA ILE A 145 -8.58 1.34 14.17
C ILE A 145 -10.00 0.96 13.74
N ALA A 146 -10.23 0.73 12.44
CA ALA A 146 -11.52 0.36 11.89
C ALA A 146 -12.04 -0.97 12.44
N VAL A 147 -11.17 -1.94 12.75
CA VAL A 147 -11.56 -3.16 13.49
C VAL A 147 -12.18 -2.79 14.83
N GLY A 148 -11.51 -1.93 15.60
CA GLY A 148 -12.01 -1.44 16.87
C GLY A 148 -13.32 -0.64 16.79
N LEU A 149 -13.69 -0.15 15.61
CA LEU A 149 -14.91 0.63 15.39
C LEU A 149 -16.08 -0.21 14.86
N PHE A 150 -15.83 -1.14 13.94
CA PHE A 150 -16.87 -1.77 13.11
C PHE A 150 -16.97 -3.30 13.22
N THR A 151 -16.15 -3.96 14.05
CA THR A 151 -16.28 -5.42 14.25
C THR A 151 -17.64 -5.78 14.83
N ALA A 152 -18.36 -6.66 14.14
CA ALA A 152 -19.64 -7.17 14.61
C ALA A 152 -19.42 -8.20 15.73
N LYS A 153 -20.27 -8.16 16.75
CA LYS A 153 -20.16 -9.03 17.92
C LYS A 153 -20.16 -10.50 17.55
N GLU A 154 -21.04 -10.89 16.61
CA GLU A 154 -21.18 -12.27 16.15
C GLU A 154 -19.95 -12.81 15.38
N TYR A 155 -19.06 -11.92 14.92
CA TYR A 155 -17.85 -12.29 14.18
C TYR A 155 -16.57 -12.01 14.98
N SER A 156 -16.69 -11.60 16.24
CA SER A 156 -15.55 -11.32 17.11
C SER A 156 -14.81 -12.60 17.50
N TYR A 157 -13.49 -12.60 17.37
CA TYR A 157 -12.62 -13.76 17.68
C TYR A 157 -12.25 -13.86 19.18
N SER A 158 -12.80 -13.02 20.05
CA SER A 158 -12.44 -13.01 21.48
C SER A 158 -12.91 -14.29 22.19
N ALA A 159 -11.95 -15.11 22.62
CA ALA A 159 -12.18 -16.45 23.18
C ALA A 159 -12.83 -16.47 24.58
N LYS A 160 -12.84 -15.36 25.32
CA LYS A 160 -13.35 -15.30 26.70
C LYS A 160 -14.66 -14.53 26.82
N ILE A 161 -14.78 -13.37 26.16
CA ILE A 161 -16.02 -12.59 26.06
C ILE A 161 -16.01 -11.85 24.72
N PRO A 162 -16.95 -12.11 23.79
CA PRO A 162 -17.01 -11.41 22.51
C PRO A 162 -17.32 -9.93 22.73
N ASP A 163 -16.35 -9.09 22.37
CA ASP A 163 -16.51 -7.63 22.33
C ASP A 163 -16.71 -7.17 20.89
N ALA A 164 -17.46 -6.09 20.71
CA ALA A 164 -17.81 -5.50 19.44
C ALA A 164 -17.10 -4.14 19.27
N GLY A 165 -16.99 -3.69 18.02
CA GLY A 165 -16.49 -2.35 17.74
C GLY A 165 -17.37 -1.26 18.37
N ILE A 166 -16.80 -0.07 18.60
CA ILE A 166 -17.48 1.04 19.30
C ILE A 166 -18.84 1.39 18.70
N PHE A 167 -18.99 1.27 17.37
CA PHE A 167 -20.24 1.59 16.68
C PHE A 167 -21.18 0.41 16.52
N MET A 168 -20.88 -0.71 17.17
CA MET A 168 -21.62 -1.96 17.05
C MET A 168 -22.28 -2.33 18.39
N GLU A 169 -23.42 -3.01 18.30
CA GLU A 169 -24.17 -3.40 19.49
C GLU A 169 -23.39 -4.39 20.36
N GLY A 170 -23.46 -4.17 21.68
CA GLY A 170 -22.77 -5.01 22.67
C GLY A 170 -21.28 -4.71 22.83
N THR A 171 -20.83 -3.51 22.45
CA THR A 171 -19.47 -3.03 22.71
C THR A 171 -19.22 -2.77 24.20
N ARG A 172 -18.01 -3.09 24.63
CA ARG A 172 -17.42 -2.77 25.94
C ARG A 172 -16.24 -1.81 25.81
N GLY A 173 -15.85 -1.48 24.57
CA GLY A 173 -14.71 -0.61 24.26
C GLY A 173 -13.33 -1.27 24.43
N GLU A 174 -13.24 -2.49 24.95
CA GLU A 174 -11.98 -3.21 25.16
C GLU A 174 -11.32 -3.55 23.82
N LEU A 175 -12.09 -3.94 22.81
CA LEU A 175 -11.61 -4.22 21.47
C LEU A 175 -10.91 -3.00 20.88
N PHE A 176 -11.52 -1.82 20.98
CA PHE A 176 -10.91 -0.59 20.48
C PHE A 176 -9.61 -0.27 21.21
N GLY A 177 -9.61 -0.33 22.54
CA GLY A 177 -8.39 -0.14 23.34
C GLY A 177 -7.27 -1.10 22.93
N ASN A 178 -7.60 -2.37 22.74
CA ASN A 178 -6.65 -3.40 22.29
C ASN A 178 -6.09 -3.11 20.90
N GLN A 179 -6.91 -2.62 19.96
CA GLN A 179 -6.42 -2.24 18.64
C GLN A 179 -5.47 -1.04 18.69
N ILE A 180 -5.75 -0.03 19.54
CA ILE A 180 -4.86 1.11 19.73
C ILE A 180 -3.52 0.68 20.33
N VAL A 181 -3.54 -0.15 21.38
CA VAL A 181 -2.31 -0.72 21.96
C VAL A 181 -1.56 -1.55 20.92
N GLY A 182 -2.26 -2.37 20.14
CA GLY A 182 -1.67 -3.16 19.06
C GLY A 182 -0.97 -2.30 18.00
N VAL A 183 -1.60 -1.23 17.55
CA VAL A 183 -1.00 -0.25 16.63
C VAL A 183 0.28 0.34 17.22
N LEU A 184 0.24 0.80 18.47
CA LEU A 184 1.40 1.40 19.13
C LEU A 184 2.56 0.41 19.29
N MET A 185 2.26 -0.84 19.63
CA MET A 185 3.26 -1.90 19.74
C MET A 185 3.90 -2.24 18.40
N ILE A 186 3.09 -2.34 17.33
CA ILE A 186 3.61 -2.58 15.97
C ILE A 186 4.48 -1.41 15.51
N LEU A 187 4.04 -0.17 15.71
CA LEU A 187 4.83 1.01 15.35
C LEU A 187 6.16 1.06 16.12
N LEU A 188 6.13 0.83 17.43
CA LEU A 188 7.33 0.80 18.27
C LEU A 188 8.29 -0.28 17.79
N TRP A 189 7.80 -1.50 17.57
CA TRP A 189 8.61 -2.62 17.09
C TRP A 189 9.25 -2.32 15.73
N VAL A 190 8.45 -1.86 14.76
CA VAL A 190 8.94 -1.56 13.40
C VAL A 190 9.98 -0.45 13.44
N VAL A 191 9.74 0.64 14.18
CA VAL A 191 10.70 1.75 14.29
C VAL A 191 12.02 1.28 14.90
N ILE A 192 11.97 0.52 16.00
CA ILE A 192 13.19 -0.01 16.63
C ILE A 192 13.96 -0.90 15.66
N MET A 193 13.29 -1.87 15.04
CA MET A 193 13.95 -2.82 14.14
C MET A 193 14.48 -2.15 12.87
N SER A 194 13.76 -1.18 12.31
CA SER A 194 14.23 -0.39 11.17
C SER A 194 15.45 0.46 11.53
N ILE A 195 15.48 1.10 12.70
CA ILE A 195 16.66 1.86 13.16
C ILE A 195 17.87 0.94 13.33
N LEU A 196 17.68 -0.23 13.93
CA LEU A 196 18.77 -1.20 14.11
C LEU A 196 19.30 -1.70 12.76
N LEU A 197 18.42 -2.14 11.86
CA LEU A 197 18.81 -2.68 10.56
C LEU A 197 19.47 -1.61 9.68
N PHE A 198 18.77 -0.51 9.41
CA PHE A 198 19.29 0.55 8.54
C PHE A 198 20.45 1.30 9.17
N GLY A 199 20.49 1.41 10.50
CA GLY A 199 21.65 1.92 11.24
C GLY A 199 22.88 1.03 11.04
N ALA A 200 22.73 -0.30 11.17
CA ALA A 200 23.82 -1.25 10.93
C ALA A 200 24.32 -1.20 9.47
N LEU A 201 23.41 -1.18 8.49
CA LEU A 201 23.77 -1.06 7.07
C LEU A 201 24.49 0.26 6.77
N ARG A 202 24.07 1.36 7.42
CA ARG A 202 24.70 2.66 7.28
C ARG A 202 26.11 2.67 7.89
N MET A 203 26.30 2.05 9.06
CA MET A 203 27.62 1.92 9.68
C MET A 203 28.57 1.04 8.84
N ALA A 204 28.03 0.03 8.16
CA ALA A 204 28.79 -0.81 7.23
C ALA A 204 29.06 -0.13 5.87
N GLY A 205 28.54 1.08 5.62
CA GLY A 205 28.77 1.81 4.37
C GLY A 205 28.05 1.24 3.13
N ILE A 206 27.09 0.33 3.31
CA ILE A 206 26.40 -0.38 2.21
C ILE A 206 24.95 0.07 1.99
N PHE A 207 24.49 1.07 2.74
CA PHE A 207 23.08 1.46 2.74
C PHE A 207 22.63 2.19 1.47
N ARG A 208 23.50 2.99 0.85
CA ARG A 208 23.19 3.77 -0.36
C ARG A 208 24.24 3.49 -1.43
N VAL A 209 23.78 3.40 -2.68
CA VAL A 209 24.67 3.30 -3.83
C VAL A 209 25.48 4.58 -4.03
N PRO A 210 26.65 4.51 -4.69
CA PRO A 210 27.41 5.71 -5.06
C PRO A 210 26.56 6.67 -5.90
N VAL A 211 26.85 7.98 -5.81
CA VAL A 211 26.08 9.02 -6.49
C VAL A 211 26.15 8.86 -8.01
N GLU A 212 27.29 8.40 -8.52
CA GLU A 212 27.52 8.13 -9.94
C GLU A 212 26.61 7.02 -10.47
N ASP A 213 26.39 5.97 -9.66
CA ASP A 213 25.47 4.86 -9.98
C ASP A 213 24.00 5.30 -9.86
N GLU A 214 23.70 6.26 -8.98
CA GLU A 214 22.37 6.85 -8.80
C GLU A 214 21.98 7.76 -9.97
N GLU A 215 22.91 8.60 -10.44
CA GLU A 215 22.70 9.51 -11.57
C GLU A 215 22.61 8.79 -12.92
N SER A 216 23.43 7.76 -13.13
CA SER A 216 23.39 6.95 -14.35
C SER A 216 22.17 6.02 -14.41
N GLY A 217 21.51 5.79 -13.28
CA GLY A 217 20.38 4.87 -13.14
C GLY A 217 20.83 3.43 -12.91
N LEU A 218 20.20 2.78 -11.92
CA LEU A 218 20.52 1.40 -11.51
C LEU A 218 20.32 0.37 -12.62
N ASP A 219 19.44 0.66 -13.58
CA ASP A 219 19.20 -0.19 -14.73
C ASP A 219 20.47 -0.28 -15.61
N ILE A 220 21.14 0.85 -15.83
CA ILE A 220 22.37 0.93 -16.62
C ILE A 220 23.58 0.45 -15.81
N SER A 221 23.71 0.89 -14.55
CA SER A 221 24.89 0.60 -13.74
C SER A 221 24.93 -0.81 -13.17
N LYS A 222 23.78 -1.45 -12.91
CA LYS A 222 23.69 -2.79 -12.30
C LYS A 222 22.94 -3.85 -13.13
N HIS A 223 22.10 -3.46 -14.10
CA HIS A 223 21.21 -4.41 -14.81
C HIS A 223 21.44 -4.48 -16.33
N GLY A 224 22.44 -3.77 -16.86
CA GLY A 224 22.95 -3.99 -18.21
C GLY A 224 22.15 -3.33 -19.35
N GLY A 225 21.26 -2.39 -19.05
CA GLY A 225 20.51 -1.64 -20.09
C GLY A 225 19.25 -0.97 -19.54
N SER A 226 18.61 -0.10 -20.33
CA SER A 226 17.34 0.54 -19.90
C SER A 226 16.17 -0.43 -19.91
N ALA A 227 15.33 -0.36 -18.87
CA ALA A 227 14.06 -1.07 -18.77
C ALA A 227 12.99 -0.58 -19.77
N TYR A 228 13.15 0.60 -20.37
CA TYR A 228 12.15 1.19 -21.27
C TYR A 228 12.74 1.47 -22.66
N ALA A 229 12.00 1.06 -23.70
CA ALA A 229 12.36 1.31 -25.10
C ALA A 229 12.56 2.80 -25.42
N SER A 230 11.89 3.71 -24.71
CA SER A 230 12.02 5.17 -24.91
C SER A 230 13.38 5.75 -24.54
N ASP A 231 14.15 5.07 -23.69
CA ASP A 231 15.45 5.56 -23.25
C ASP A 231 16.57 5.07 -24.18
N VAL A 232 16.26 4.10 -25.05
CA VAL A 232 17.16 3.56 -26.08
C VAL A 232 17.23 4.49 -27.31
N ASP A 233 16.18 5.29 -27.55
CA ASP A 233 16.08 6.22 -28.68
C ASP A 233 16.56 7.66 -28.37
N ALA A 234 17.07 7.93 -27.16
CA ALA A 234 17.70 9.21 -26.86
C ALA A 234 19.07 9.30 -27.58
N PRO A 235 19.32 10.32 -28.43
CA PRO A 235 20.39 10.28 -29.43
C PRO A 235 21.82 10.48 -28.89
N ASN A 236 22.15 10.03 -27.68
CA ASN A 236 23.48 10.27 -27.10
C ASN A 236 24.01 9.24 -26.08
N HIS A 237 23.53 8.00 -26.05
CA HIS A 237 24.22 6.97 -25.24
C HIS A 237 25.16 6.12 -26.10
N LYS A 238 26.43 6.53 -26.16
CA LYS A 238 27.49 5.65 -26.66
C LYS A 238 27.56 4.45 -25.72
N VAL A 239 27.12 3.30 -26.21
CA VAL A 239 27.44 2.00 -25.63
C VAL A 239 28.97 1.92 -25.62
N ALA A 240 29.58 1.96 -24.43
CA ALA A 240 30.99 1.68 -24.29
C ALA A 240 31.21 0.19 -24.60
N THR A 241 31.44 -0.10 -25.88
CA THR A 241 31.94 -1.40 -26.30
C THR A 241 33.31 -1.58 -25.65
N ALA A 242 33.42 -2.51 -24.70
CA ALA A 242 34.71 -2.98 -24.23
C ALA A 242 35.49 -3.54 -25.43
N SER A 243 36.46 -2.79 -25.93
CA SER A 243 37.39 -3.26 -26.94
C SER A 243 38.35 -4.26 -26.28
N THR A 244 38.10 -5.55 -26.51
CA THR A 244 39.11 -6.59 -26.34
C THR A 244 40.17 -6.43 -27.43
N SER A 245 41.23 -5.66 -27.15
CA SER A 245 42.46 -5.71 -27.94
C SER A 245 43.37 -6.80 -27.35
N SER A 246 43.26 -8.02 -27.86
CA SER A 246 44.32 -9.02 -27.73
C SER A 246 45.44 -8.67 -28.73
N SER A 247 46.52 -8.09 -28.24
CA SER A 247 47.80 -8.02 -28.95
C SER A 247 48.78 -8.94 -28.22
N ILE A 248 49.04 -10.12 -28.79
CA ILE A 248 50.25 -10.91 -28.54
C ILE A 248 50.62 -11.59 -29.86
N ALA A 249 51.82 -11.24 -30.34
CA ALA A 249 52.73 -11.95 -31.27
C ALA A 249 52.16 -12.61 -32.54
#